data_AF-A0A969JZG2-F1
#
_entry.id   AF-A0A969JZG2-F1
#
_cell.length_a   1.000
_cell.length_b   1.000
_cell.length_c   1.000
_cell.angle_alpha   90.00
_cell.angle_beta   90.00
_cell.angle_gamma   90.00
#
_symmetry.space_group_name_H-M   'P 1'
#
loop_
_entity.id
_entity.type
_entity.pdbx_description
1 polymer ?
#
loop_
_entity_poly.entity_id
_entity_poly.type
_entity_poly.pdbx_seq_one_letter_code
_entity_poly.pdbx_strand_id
1 'polypeptide(L)'
;MLDIELRPITNVALVGGYTFTSTEQLTGRILRADVAQGQEILQPMLALNPTDIAAFGSDLALYVPSNQVAVAFPIDQFSGAALAMRPGDSVDLIMTLRSVPLDPEFQTGLLNFLELVDPDALILGEDFLFPKILNGRLEFIDAINQVAVIMPNEFDDPTVNPDWLPGNPIPKRVTQLTIQQSTVLYVGEWVDPRRLEKEQEAAQAAAAATAQAVNAGGEAVAIVTPTPIPSRLEETPGMVILSMSVQDALALKYARERNVDIDIVLRSPGDATVFVTTSVNLLQMVDQGAIILPEPAPEIDLFDPVIEPTRPLPDSGGGGGGLGGG
;
A
#
# COMPACT_ATOMS: atom_id res chain seq x y z
N MET A 1 -17.34 34.39 30.19
CA MET A 1 -16.36 35.38 30.71
C MET A 1 -15.10 34.60 31.00
N LEU A 2 -13.93 35.06 30.56
CA LEU A 2 -12.65 34.37 30.82
C LEU A 2 -12.19 34.68 32.24
N ASP A 3 -11.67 33.68 32.95
CA ASP A 3 -11.12 33.81 34.30
C ASP A 3 -9.75 33.12 34.37
N ILE A 4 -8.90 33.56 35.29
CA ILE A 4 -7.56 33.01 35.49
C ILE A 4 -7.60 32.06 36.68
N GLU A 5 -7.32 30.78 36.44
CA GLU A 5 -7.26 29.77 37.48
C GLU A 5 -5.83 29.30 37.71
N LEU A 6 -5.41 29.19 38.97
CA LEU A 6 -4.11 28.64 39.35
C LEU A 6 -4.13 27.12 39.25
N ARG A 7 -3.26 26.56 38.42
CA ARG A 7 -3.06 25.11 38.30
C ARG A 7 -1.81 24.64 39.06
N PRO A 8 -1.77 23.38 39.52
CA PRO A 8 -0.58 22.81 40.13
C PRO A 8 0.63 22.92 39.19
N ILE A 9 1.83 23.12 39.74
CA ILE A 9 3.08 23.23 38.97
C ILE A 9 3.42 21.97 38.16
N THR A 10 2.73 20.86 38.43
CA THR A 10 2.86 19.58 37.73
C THR A 10 1.93 19.45 36.53
N ASN A 11 1.08 20.45 36.25
CA ASN A 11 0.20 20.45 35.09
C ASN A 11 1.04 20.47 33.80
N VAL A 12 0.80 19.50 32.91
CA VAL A 12 1.58 19.27 31.69
C VAL A 12 1.56 20.49 30.76
N ALA A 13 0.44 21.21 30.69
CA ALA A 13 0.32 22.40 29.86
C ALA A 13 1.13 23.58 30.43
N LEU A 14 1.19 23.71 31.75
CA LEU A 14 1.98 24.73 32.44
C LEU A 14 3.49 24.44 32.32
N VAL A 15 3.90 23.18 32.48
CA VAL A 15 5.29 22.73 32.30
C VAL A 15 5.73 22.87 30.83
N GLY A 16 4.81 22.64 29.89
CA GLY A 16 5.04 22.78 28.45
C GLY A 16 5.02 24.23 27.94
N GLY A 17 4.72 25.22 28.80
CA GLY A 17 4.68 26.64 28.40
C GLY A 17 3.53 27.00 27.45
N TYR A 18 2.51 26.16 27.35
CA TYR A 18 1.38 26.35 26.41
C TYR A 18 0.19 27.11 27.03
N THR A 19 0.31 27.57 28.28
CA THR A 19 -0.74 28.25 29.04
C THR A 19 -0.55 29.77 29.05
N PHE A 20 -1.64 30.51 29.12
CA PHE A 20 -1.62 31.97 29.25
C PHE A 20 -1.71 32.39 30.72
N THR A 21 -1.00 33.47 31.08
CA THR A 21 -0.99 34.00 32.45
C THR A 21 -1.88 35.23 32.64
N SER A 22 -2.46 35.75 31.56
CA SER A 22 -3.35 36.92 31.60
C SER A 22 -4.40 36.84 30.49
N THR A 23 -5.61 37.33 30.76
CA THR A 23 -6.75 37.29 29.82
C THR A 23 -6.59 38.28 28.67
N GLU A 24 -5.78 39.32 28.85
CA GLU A 24 -5.42 40.28 27.80
C GLU A 24 -4.70 39.59 26.64
N GLN A 25 -3.94 38.51 26.90
CA GLN A 25 -3.23 37.74 25.87
C GLN A 25 -4.19 36.98 24.93
N LEU A 26 -5.42 36.75 25.39
CA LEU A 26 -6.49 36.07 24.66
C LEU A 26 -7.50 37.05 24.03
N THR A 27 -7.44 38.33 24.39
CA THR A 27 -8.41 39.33 23.93
C THR A 27 -8.17 39.66 22.45
N GLY A 28 -9.21 39.51 21.62
CA GLY A 28 -9.12 39.71 20.16
C GLY A 28 -8.48 38.54 19.40
N ARG A 29 -8.16 37.43 20.09
CA ARG A 29 -7.76 36.17 19.46
C ARG A 29 -9.00 35.33 19.15
N ILE A 30 -8.92 34.51 18.12
CA ILE A 30 -10.00 33.59 17.74
C ILE A 30 -9.55 32.16 18.08
N LEU A 31 -10.48 31.32 18.52
CA LEU A 31 -10.21 29.92 18.85
C LEU A 31 -10.43 29.04 17.62
N ARG A 32 -9.58 28.02 17.47
CA ARG A 32 -9.60 27.07 16.34
C ARG A 32 -10.40 25.78 16.62
N ALA A 33 -10.94 25.66 17.83
CA ALA A 33 -11.74 24.53 18.28
C ALA A 33 -12.81 25.03 19.25
N ASP A 34 -13.93 24.32 19.32
CA ASP A 34 -14.97 24.61 20.31
C ASP A 34 -14.43 24.37 21.72
N VAL A 35 -14.83 25.25 22.64
CA VAL A 35 -14.32 25.25 24.00
C VAL A 35 -15.50 25.15 24.95
N ALA A 36 -15.53 24.09 25.74
CA ALA A 36 -16.56 23.91 26.75
C ALA A 36 -16.30 24.83 27.95
N GLN A 37 -17.36 25.15 28.70
CA GLN A 37 -17.24 25.96 29.90
C GLN A 37 -16.34 25.25 30.93
N GLY A 38 -15.27 25.92 31.38
CA GLY A 38 -14.29 25.38 32.34
C GLY A 38 -13.10 24.66 31.69
N GLN A 39 -13.06 24.55 30.36
CA GLN A 39 -11.91 24.00 29.63
C GLN A 39 -10.79 25.04 29.52
N GLU A 40 -9.55 24.58 29.71
CA GLU A 40 -8.35 25.41 29.57
C GLU A 40 -8.11 25.80 28.11
N ILE A 41 -7.81 27.07 27.87
CA ILE A 41 -7.41 27.56 26.55
C ILE A 41 -5.90 27.48 26.44
N LEU A 42 -5.44 26.62 25.54
CA LEU A 42 -4.02 26.42 25.27
C LEU A 42 -3.58 27.22 24.05
N GLN A 43 -2.29 27.60 24.03
CA GLN A 43 -1.69 28.35 22.94
C GLN A 43 -1.87 27.74 21.55
N PRO A 44 -1.83 26.40 21.40
CA PRO A 44 -2.20 25.79 20.14
C PRO A 44 -3.63 26.18 19.74
N MET A 45 -4.61 26.20 20.65
CA MET A 45 -6.03 26.46 20.34
C MET A 45 -6.35 27.83 19.73
N LEU A 46 -5.39 28.75 19.60
CA LEU A 46 -5.59 30.05 18.95
C LEU A 46 -5.37 30.00 17.44
N ALA A 47 -6.24 30.68 16.70
CA ALA A 47 -6.03 31.04 15.31
C ALA A 47 -5.12 32.27 15.21
N LEU A 48 -4.18 32.25 14.25
CA LEU A 48 -3.22 33.33 14.02
C LEU A 48 -3.88 34.54 13.34
N ASN A 49 -4.85 34.33 12.43
CA ASN A 49 -5.71 35.39 11.85
C ASN A 49 -7.17 34.94 11.60
N PRO A 50 -8.14 35.87 11.53
CA PRO A 50 -9.54 35.58 11.21
C PRO A 50 -9.78 34.98 9.81
N THR A 51 -8.92 35.33 8.86
CA THR A 51 -8.94 34.79 7.49
C THR A 51 -8.37 33.38 7.38
N ASP A 52 -7.61 32.93 8.40
CA ASP A 52 -6.95 31.62 8.36
C ASP A 52 -7.93 30.47 8.63
N ILE A 53 -9.08 30.73 9.27
CA ILE A 53 -10.08 29.70 9.64
C ILE A 53 -10.63 28.97 8.40
N ALA A 54 -10.66 29.64 7.25
CA ALA A 54 -11.01 29.07 5.95
C ALA A 54 -9.80 28.65 5.09
N ALA A 55 -8.58 29.03 5.51
CA ALA A 55 -7.32 28.69 4.82
C ALA A 55 -6.62 27.46 5.41
N PHE A 56 -6.98 27.05 6.63
CA PHE A 56 -6.57 25.77 7.19
C PHE A 56 -7.31 24.66 6.44
N GLY A 57 -6.55 23.76 5.81
CA GLY A 57 -7.06 22.62 5.03
C GLY A 57 -7.82 21.59 5.87
N SER A 58 -7.72 20.32 5.51
CA SER A 58 -8.36 19.25 6.31
C SER A 58 -7.78 19.19 7.72
N ASP A 59 -8.58 18.76 8.70
CA ASP A 59 -8.12 18.59 10.08
C ASP A 59 -6.91 17.63 10.18
N LEU A 60 -6.78 16.68 9.23
CA LEU A 60 -5.61 15.81 9.12
C LEU A 60 -4.32 16.59 8.82
N ALA A 61 -4.39 17.63 7.99
CA ALA A 61 -3.24 18.46 7.65
C ALA A 61 -2.65 19.18 8.89
N LEU A 62 -3.43 19.36 9.96
CA LEU A 62 -2.97 19.94 11.21
C LEU A 62 -2.04 19.01 12.01
N TYR A 63 -2.14 17.70 11.81
CA TYR A 63 -1.30 16.71 12.47
C TYR A 63 -0.01 16.43 11.72
N VAL A 64 0.16 16.97 10.50
CA VAL A 64 1.38 16.82 9.71
C VAL A 64 2.44 17.80 10.24
N PRO A 65 3.60 17.31 10.72
CA PRO A 65 4.68 18.19 11.19
C PRO A 65 5.19 19.12 10.08
N SER A 66 5.73 20.28 10.47
CA SER A 66 6.41 21.16 9.51
C SER A 66 7.56 20.42 8.82
N ASN A 67 7.70 20.60 7.50
CA ASN A 67 8.64 19.89 6.62
C ASN A 67 8.37 18.39 6.41
N GLN A 68 7.22 17.89 6.84
CA GLN A 68 6.74 16.55 6.47
C GLN A 68 5.53 16.63 5.55
N VAL A 69 5.23 15.51 4.91
CA VAL A 69 4.05 15.32 4.07
C VAL A 69 3.32 14.06 4.49
N ALA A 70 1.99 14.09 4.39
CA ALA A 70 1.14 12.93 4.61
C ALA A 70 0.88 12.20 3.30
N VAL A 71 1.11 10.88 3.28
CA VAL A 71 0.82 10.01 2.14
C VAL A 71 -0.03 8.84 2.58
N ALA A 72 -1.10 8.57 1.83
CA ALA A 72 -1.95 7.40 2.05
C ALA A 72 -1.35 6.17 1.36
N PHE A 73 -1.26 5.07 2.10
CA PHE A 73 -0.68 3.81 1.68
C PHE A 73 -1.65 2.65 1.95
N PRO A 74 -1.98 1.81 0.95
CA PRO A 74 -2.83 0.65 1.15
C PRO A 74 -2.09 -0.42 1.97
N ILE A 75 -2.78 -1.08 2.88
CA ILE A 75 -2.21 -2.15 3.70
C ILE A 75 -3.12 -3.35 3.72
N ASP A 76 -2.51 -4.51 3.94
CA ASP A 76 -3.19 -5.76 4.28
C ASP A 76 -2.70 -6.28 5.63
N GLN A 77 -3.14 -7.49 6.01
CA GLN A 77 -2.77 -8.09 7.29
C GLN A 77 -1.26 -8.39 7.40
N PHE A 78 -0.56 -8.57 6.28
CA PHE A 78 0.86 -8.96 6.27
C PHE A 78 1.78 -7.74 6.18
N SER A 79 1.53 -6.87 5.21
CA SER A 79 2.25 -5.61 4.99
C SER A 79 2.01 -4.58 6.09
N GLY A 80 0.88 -4.65 6.80
CA GLY A 80 0.48 -3.67 7.83
C GLY A 80 0.72 -4.12 9.27
N ALA A 81 1.69 -4.98 9.55
CA ALA A 81 1.99 -5.49 10.90
C ALA A 81 0.74 -6.02 11.64
N ALA A 82 -0.04 -6.91 10.98
CA ALA A 82 -1.30 -7.45 11.48
C ALA A 82 -2.36 -6.37 11.84
N LEU A 83 -2.30 -5.21 11.19
CA LEU A 83 -3.21 -4.08 11.40
C LEU A 83 -3.19 -3.53 12.84
N ALA A 84 -2.10 -3.81 13.58
CA ALA A 84 -1.96 -3.42 14.97
C ALA A 84 -1.56 -1.94 15.16
N MET A 85 -1.17 -1.26 14.08
CA MET A 85 -0.73 0.13 14.07
C MET A 85 -1.81 1.07 14.61
N ARG A 86 -1.37 2.12 15.31
CA ARG A 86 -2.22 3.17 15.85
C ARG A 86 -1.68 4.56 15.50
N PRO A 87 -2.54 5.58 15.45
CA PRO A 87 -2.09 6.96 15.35
C PRO A 87 -1.04 7.30 16.42
N GLY A 88 0.09 7.86 16.00
CA GLY A 88 1.25 8.17 16.83
C GLY A 88 2.37 7.12 16.82
N ASP A 89 2.12 5.92 16.28
CA ASP A 89 3.17 4.90 16.17
C ASP A 89 4.24 5.32 15.16
N SER A 90 5.49 4.99 15.47
CA SER A 90 6.61 5.15 14.53
C SER A 90 6.80 3.88 13.73
N VAL A 91 6.96 4.00 12.42
CA VAL A 91 7.13 2.88 11.51
C VAL A 91 8.23 3.12 10.50
N ASP A 92 8.86 2.02 10.11
CA ASP A 92 9.81 1.96 9.00
C ASP A 92 9.22 1.14 7.86
N LEU A 93 9.69 1.38 6.63
CA LEU A 93 9.25 0.64 5.46
C LEU A 93 10.43 -0.12 4.87
N ILE A 94 10.23 -1.42 4.72
CA ILE A 94 11.14 -2.33 4.02
C ILE A 94 10.58 -2.54 2.61
N MET A 95 11.45 -2.45 1.62
CA MET A 95 11.07 -2.60 0.22
C MET A 95 11.87 -3.72 -0.43
N THR A 96 11.19 -4.56 -1.21
CA THR A 96 11.83 -5.58 -2.04
C THR A 96 11.75 -5.19 -3.50
N LEU A 97 12.89 -4.80 -4.05
CA LEU A 97 13.01 -4.45 -5.46
C LEU A 97 13.25 -5.71 -6.29
N ARG A 98 12.53 -5.81 -7.40
CA ARG A 98 12.72 -6.85 -8.41
C ARG A 98 13.45 -6.24 -9.60
N SER A 99 14.48 -6.92 -10.09
CA SER A 99 15.29 -6.48 -11.21
C SER A 99 15.51 -7.64 -12.17
N VAL A 100 15.33 -7.37 -13.46
CA VAL A 100 15.67 -8.31 -14.54
C VAL A 100 16.79 -7.69 -15.38
N PRO A 101 17.69 -8.50 -15.93
CA PRO A 101 18.65 -8.00 -16.89
C PRO A 101 17.90 -7.54 -18.16
N LEU A 102 18.19 -6.33 -18.63
CA LEU A 102 17.59 -5.75 -19.82
C LEU A 102 18.59 -5.69 -20.97
N ASP A 103 18.12 -5.83 -22.21
CA ASP A 103 18.89 -5.44 -23.38
C ASP A 103 19.01 -3.91 -23.43
N PRO A 104 20.22 -3.34 -23.58
CA PRO A 104 20.43 -1.89 -23.52
C PRO A 104 19.79 -1.12 -24.68
N GLU A 105 19.65 -1.73 -25.86
CA GLU A 105 19.07 -1.08 -27.04
C GLU A 105 17.56 -1.22 -27.05
N PHE A 106 17.06 -2.42 -26.76
CA PHE A 106 15.61 -2.70 -26.79
C PHE A 106 14.88 -2.29 -25.50
N GLN A 107 15.59 -2.17 -24.37
CA GLN A 107 15.01 -1.95 -23.03
C GLN A 107 13.99 -3.02 -22.62
N THR A 108 14.14 -4.25 -23.14
CA THR A 108 13.30 -5.42 -22.83
C THR A 108 14.09 -6.45 -22.01
N GLY A 109 13.39 -7.31 -21.26
CA GLY A 109 14.00 -8.37 -20.48
C GLY A 109 14.72 -9.40 -21.35
N LEU A 110 15.99 -9.70 -21.04
CA LEU A 110 16.69 -10.83 -21.65
C LEU A 110 15.96 -12.15 -21.32
N LEU A 111 15.94 -13.17 -22.15
CA LEU A 111 16.74 -13.37 -23.35
C LEU A 111 16.08 -12.79 -24.59
N ASN A 112 16.91 -12.28 -25.50
CA ASN A 112 16.45 -11.86 -26.82
C ASN A 112 16.22 -13.08 -27.73
N PHE A 113 15.32 -12.92 -28.70
CA PHE A 113 15.19 -13.91 -29.77
C PHE A 113 16.26 -13.73 -30.82
N LEU A 114 16.66 -14.85 -31.42
CA LEU A 114 17.64 -14.89 -32.49
C LEU A 114 17.00 -15.51 -33.73
N GLU A 115 17.02 -14.75 -34.82
CA GLU A 115 16.63 -15.24 -36.15
C GLU A 115 17.83 -15.19 -37.08
N LEU A 116 18.10 -16.31 -37.74
CA LEU A 116 19.18 -16.40 -38.70
C LEU A 116 18.80 -15.66 -39.97
N VAL A 117 19.77 -14.89 -40.48
CA VAL A 117 19.64 -14.16 -41.73
C VAL A 117 20.17 -15.01 -42.87
N ASP A 118 19.53 -14.94 -44.05
CA ASP A 118 20.12 -15.49 -45.27
C ASP A 118 21.37 -14.65 -45.65
N PRO A 119 22.59 -15.24 -45.56
CA PRO A 119 23.82 -14.52 -45.78
C PRO A 119 23.99 -14.07 -47.24
N ASP A 120 23.46 -14.83 -48.20
CA ASP A 120 23.58 -14.50 -49.62
C ASP A 120 22.68 -13.31 -49.95
N ALA A 121 21.44 -13.31 -49.43
CA ALA A 121 20.51 -12.19 -49.58
C ALA A 121 21.06 -10.91 -48.91
N LEU A 122 21.66 -11.03 -47.71
CA LEU A 122 22.27 -9.90 -47.00
C LEU A 122 23.42 -9.27 -47.79
N ILE A 123 24.29 -10.09 -48.40
CA ILE A 123 25.43 -9.61 -49.20
C ILE A 123 24.97 -8.90 -50.47
N LEU A 124 23.90 -9.41 -51.10
CA LEU A 124 23.32 -8.84 -52.32
C LEU A 124 22.45 -7.61 -52.05
N GLY A 125 22.20 -7.27 -50.78
CA GLY A 125 21.32 -6.17 -50.38
C GLY A 125 19.85 -6.44 -50.67
N GLU A 126 19.45 -7.71 -50.76
CA GLU A 126 18.08 -8.16 -50.94
C GLU A 126 17.35 -8.24 -49.59
N ASP A 127 16.03 -8.43 -49.61
CA ASP A 127 15.25 -8.66 -48.40
C ASP A 127 15.62 -10.04 -47.81
N PHE A 128 16.09 -10.04 -46.56
CA PHE A 128 16.66 -11.22 -45.90
C PHE A 128 15.87 -11.70 -44.67
N LEU A 129 14.70 -11.09 -44.39
CA LEU A 129 13.79 -11.42 -43.28
C LEU A 129 12.36 -11.64 -43.80
N PHE A 130 11.75 -12.77 -43.43
CA PHE A 130 10.40 -13.13 -43.87
C PHE A 130 9.59 -13.72 -42.69
N PRO A 131 8.71 -12.93 -42.06
CA PRO A 131 8.25 -11.59 -42.43
C PRO A 131 9.28 -10.49 -42.17
N LYS A 132 9.13 -9.33 -42.85
CA LYS A 132 9.91 -8.14 -42.49
C LYS A 132 9.55 -7.72 -41.07
N ILE A 133 10.54 -7.69 -40.19
CA ILE A 133 10.40 -7.26 -38.81
C ILE A 133 10.68 -5.76 -38.68
N LEU A 134 9.94 -5.11 -37.79
CA LEU A 134 10.03 -3.66 -37.55
C LEU A 134 11.14 -3.29 -36.58
N ASN A 135 11.45 -4.19 -35.63
CA ASN A 135 12.38 -3.94 -34.53
C ASN A 135 13.38 -5.09 -34.41
N GLY A 136 14.66 -4.82 -34.58
CA GLY A 136 15.74 -5.79 -34.42
C GLY A 136 17.10 -5.19 -34.79
N ARG A 137 18.17 -5.77 -34.25
CA ARG A 137 19.56 -5.38 -34.52
C ARG A 137 20.27 -6.53 -35.22
N LEU A 138 21.04 -6.23 -36.26
CA LEU A 138 21.98 -7.18 -36.84
C LEU A 138 23.21 -7.33 -35.96
N GLU A 139 23.51 -8.55 -35.54
CA GLU A 139 24.70 -8.87 -34.76
C GLU A 139 25.42 -10.07 -35.37
N PHE A 140 26.75 -10.03 -35.39
CA PHE A 140 27.56 -11.15 -35.82
C PHE A 140 27.78 -12.11 -34.64
N ILE A 141 27.32 -13.34 -34.79
CA ILE A 141 27.40 -14.36 -33.74
C ILE A 141 28.60 -15.27 -34.03
N ASP A 142 29.67 -15.08 -33.25
CA ASP A 142 30.94 -15.79 -33.41
C ASP A 142 30.77 -17.32 -33.34
N ALA A 143 29.90 -17.81 -32.43
CA ALA A 143 29.65 -19.24 -32.23
C ALA A 143 29.14 -19.98 -33.47
N ILE A 144 28.45 -19.29 -34.38
CA ILE A 144 27.91 -19.84 -35.63
C ILE A 144 28.55 -19.21 -36.88
N ASN A 145 29.48 -18.26 -36.71
CA ASN A 145 30.13 -17.50 -37.78
C ASN A 145 29.14 -16.92 -38.81
N GLN A 146 28.00 -16.42 -38.33
CA GLN A 146 26.91 -15.88 -39.15
C GLN A 146 26.36 -14.60 -38.54
N VAL A 147 25.78 -13.75 -39.40
CA VAL A 147 24.99 -12.60 -38.96
C VAL A 147 23.58 -13.08 -38.64
N ALA A 148 23.07 -12.67 -37.49
CA ALA A 148 21.70 -12.94 -37.07
C ALA A 148 21.02 -11.62 -36.71
N VAL A 149 19.69 -11.61 -36.79
CA VAL A 149 18.89 -10.53 -36.21
C VAL A 149 18.53 -10.92 -34.79
N ILE A 150 18.90 -10.03 -33.87
CA ILE A 150 18.48 -10.09 -32.48
C ILE A 150 17.20 -9.29 -32.36
N MET A 151 16.19 -9.93 -31.82
CA MET A 151 14.86 -9.37 -31.61
C MET A 151 14.59 -9.21 -30.12
N PRO A 152 13.87 -8.16 -29.71
CA PRO A 152 13.46 -8.00 -28.33
C PRO A 152 12.65 -9.20 -27.86
N ASN A 153 12.74 -9.52 -26.57
CA ASN A 153 11.79 -10.44 -25.97
C ASN A 153 10.37 -9.86 -26.06
N GLU A 154 9.46 -10.58 -26.71
CA GLU A 154 8.05 -10.17 -26.88
C GLU A 154 7.16 -10.62 -25.70
N PHE A 155 7.70 -11.37 -24.73
CA PHE A 155 6.94 -12.08 -23.69
C PHE A 155 6.90 -11.39 -22.31
N ASP A 156 6.90 -10.07 -22.26
CA ASP A 156 6.97 -9.30 -20.99
C ASP A 156 5.58 -9.02 -20.34
N ASP A 157 4.58 -9.90 -20.56
CA ASP A 157 3.33 -9.87 -19.77
C ASP A 157 3.42 -10.86 -18.58
N PRO A 158 3.68 -10.36 -17.36
CA PRO A 158 3.80 -11.22 -16.17
C PRO A 158 2.49 -11.88 -15.73
N THR A 159 1.33 -11.47 -16.29
CA THR A 159 0.04 -12.09 -15.98
C THR A 159 -0.24 -13.34 -16.83
N VAL A 160 0.40 -13.43 -18.00
CA VAL A 160 0.25 -14.54 -18.94
C VAL A 160 1.41 -15.52 -18.84
N ASN A 161 2.63 -15.03 -18.54
CA ASN A 161 3.82 -15.85 -18.43
C ASN A 161 4.51 -15.66 -17.07
N PRO A 162 4.27 -16.56 -16.09
CA PRO A 162 4.97 -16.49 -14.83
C PRO A 162 6.49 -16.71 -14.98
N ASP A 163 7.26 -16.14 -14.05
CA ASP A 163 8.73 -16.11 -14.00
C ASP A 163 9.44 -17.47 -14.15
N TRP A 164 8.72 -18.59 -14.05
CA TRP A 164 9.24 -19.95 -14.15
C TRP A 164 9.13 -20.56 -15.55
N LEU A 165 8.56 -19.85 -16.54
CA LEU A 165 8.55 -20.35 -17.92
C LEU A 165 9.95 -20.31 -18.53
N PRO A 166 10.37 -21.39 -19.24
CA PRO A 166 11.59 -21.38 -20.02
C PRO A 166 11.59 -20.24 -21.05
N GLY A 167 12.61 -19.38 -21.00
CA GLY A 167 12.76 -18.23 -21.91
C GLY A 167 12.60 -16.86 -21.24
N ASN A 168 11.96 -16.79 -20.06
CA ASN A 168 11.81 -15.55 -19.32
C ASN A 168 13.00 -15.28 -18.37
N PRO A 169 13.41 -14.01 -18.19
CA PRO A 169 14.41 -13.66 -17.20
C PRO A 169 13.85 -13.94 -15.80
N ILE A 170 14.58 -14.72 -15.00
CA ILE A 170 14.26 -14.88 -13.58
C ILE A 170 14.60 -13.56 -12.85
N PRO A 171 13.62 -12.88 -12.22
CA PRO A 171 13.88 -11.62 -11.51
C PRO A 171 14.79 -11.83 -10.30
N LYS A 172 15.86 -11.04 -10.22
CA LYS A 172 16.71 -10.93 -9.04
C LYS A 172 16.05 -9.97 -8.05
N ARG A 173 15.95 -10.39 -6.79
CA ARG A 173 15.32 -9.61 -5.72
C ARG A 173 16.36 -9.08 -4.74
N VAL A 174 16.14 -7.85 -4.31
CA VAL A 174 16.96 -7.19 -3.28
C VAL A 174 16.02 -6.51 -2.29
N THR A 175 16.17 -6.85 -1.01
CA THR A 175 15.38 -6.29 0.08
C THR A 175 16.23 -5.31 0.88
N GLN A 176 15.68 -4.13 1.19
CA GLN A 176 16.36 -3.09 1.95
C GLN A 176 15.37 -2.29 2.81
N LEU A 177 15.84 -1.83 3.97
CA LEU A 177 15.16 -0.81 4.77
C LEU A 177 15.32 0.55 4.10
N THR A 178 14.27 1.03 3.44
CA THR A 178 14.35 2.20 2.54
C THR A 178 13.90 3.49 3.22
N ILE A 179 12.75 3.47 3.89
CA ILE A 179 12.20 4.64 4.58
C ILE A 179 12.22 4.35 6.08
N GLN A 180 12.69 5.32 6.85
CA GLN A 180 12.78 5.21 8.30
C GLN A 180 12.06 6.38 8.96
N GLN A 181 11.56 6.17 10.18
CA GLN A 181 11.00 7.22 11.03
C GLN A 181 9.75 7.91 10.47
N SER A 182 8.92 7.15 9.76
CA SER A 182 7.59 7.65 9.40
C SER A 182 6.64 7.51 10.58
N THR A 183 5.69 8.43 10.72
CA THR A 183 4.72 8.41 11.82
C THR A 183 3.33 8.09 11.28
N VAL A 184 2.61 7.19 11.95
CA VAL A 184 1.23 6.87 11.60
C VAL A 184 0.33 8.00 12.06
N LEU A 185 -0.34 8.67 11.13
CA LEU A 185 -1.33 9.71 11.44
C LEU A 185 -2.71 9.12 11.64
N TYR A 186 -3.08 8.15 10.81
CA TYR A 186 -4.41 7.56 10.81
C TYR A 186 -4.40 6.16 10.20
N VAL A 187 -5.31 5.30 10.66
CA VAL A 187 -5.47 3.93 10.19
C VAL A 187 -6.92 3.74 9.76
N GLY A 188 -7.13 3.31 8.51
CA GLY A 188 -8.43 3.19 7.86
C GLY A 188 -8.77 4.38 6.95
N GLU A 189 -10.00 4.39 6.44
CA GLU A 189 -10.51 5.49 5.62
C GLU A 189 -10.72 6.75 6.47
N TRP A 190 -10.13 7.86 6.03
CA TRP A 190 -10.31 9.14 6.71
C TRP A 190 -11.70 9.70 6.42
N VAL A 191 -12.48 9.92 7.47
CA VAL A 191 -13.78 10.61 7.39
C VAL A 191 -13.65 11.93 8.14
N ASP A 192 -14.09 13.02 7.50
CA ASP A 192 -14.08 14.35 8.10
C ASP A 192 -14.90 14.35 9.41
N PRO A 193 -14.30 14.70 10.56
CA PRO A 193 -14.99 14.68 11.84
C PRO A 193 -16.20 15.61 11.86
N ARG A 194 -16.18 16.73 11.13
CA ARG A 194 -17.32 17.67 11.05
C ARG A 194 -18.52 17.05 10.35
N ARG A 195 -18.28 16.12 9.44
CA ARG A 195 -19.32 15.34 8.79
C ARG A 195 -19.89 14.31 9.75
N LEU A 196 -19.03 13.60 10.48
CA LEU A 196 -19.44 12.62 11.48
C LEU A 196 -20.30 13.25 12.58
N GLU A 197 -19.91 14.43 13.07
CA GLU A 197 -20.68 15.18 14.07
C GLU A 197 -22.07 15.53 13.56
N LYS A 198 -22.20 16.06 12.32
CA LYS A 198 -23.50 16.34 11.71
C LYS A 198 -24.35 15.10 11.50
N GLU A 199 -23.74 13.99 11.09
CA GLU A 199 -24.44 12.70 10.93
C GLU A 199 -24.91 12.16 12.29
N GLN A 200 -24.10 12.32 13.34
CA GLN A 200 -24.46 11.95 14.72
C GLN A 200 -25.57 12.83 15.28
N GLU A 201 -25.51 14.15 15.08
CA GLU A 201 -26.56 15.08 15.47
C GLU A 201 -27.87 14.78 14.74
N ALA A 202 -27.82 14.48 13.44
CA ALA A 202 -28.99 14.06 12.66
C ALA A 202 -29.55 12.72 13.15
N ALA A 203 -28.69 11.75 13.48
CA ALA A 203 -29.11 10.47 14.04
C ALA A 203 -29.73 10.62 15.44
N GLN A 204 -29.17 11.49 16.29
CA GLN A 204 -29.71 11.79 17.61
C GLN A 204 -31.05 12.54 17.53
N ALA A 205 -31.19 13.49 16.59
CA ALA A 205 -32.44 14.19 16.34
C ALA A 205 -33.54 13.24 15.81
N ALA A 206 -33.18 12.32 14.92
CA ALA A 206 -34.10 11.28 14.44
C ALA A 206 -34.52 10.33 15.57
N ALA A 207 -33.57 9.88 16.41
CA ALA A 207 -33.86 9.04 17.57
C ALA A 207 -34.73 9.75 18.61
N ALA A 208 -34.51 11.05 18.85
CA ALA A 208 -35.33 11.87 19.74
C ALA A 208 -36.75 12.06 19.19
N ALA A 209 -36.90 12.29 17.87
CA ALA A 209 -38.20 12.38 17.22
C ALA A 209 -38.98 11.06 17.28
N THR A 210 -38.31 9.91 17.11
CA THR A 210 -38.93 8.59 17.31
C THR A 210 -39.33 8.37 18.76
N ALA A 211 -38.49 8.73 19.74
CA ALA A 211 -38.80 8.61 21.17
C ALA A 211 -39.98 9.52 21.59
N GLN A 212 -40.13 10.69 20.99
CA GLN A 212 -41.27 11.59 21.21
C GLN A 212 -42.56 11.07 20.57
N ALA A 213 -42.47 10.40 19.41
CA ALA A 213 -43.61 9.73 18.79
C ALA A 213 -44.13 8.54 19.63
N VAL A 214 -43.24 7.82 20.33
CA VAL A 214 -43.62 6.70 21.22
C VAL A 214 -44.35 7.19 22.49
N ASN A 215 -44.08 8.41 22.95
CA ASN A 215 -44.73 9.00 24.13
C ASN A 215 -46.09 9.68 23.83
N ALA A 216 -46.48 9.83 22.55
CA ALA A 216 -47.69 10.54 22.13
C ALA A 216 -48.95 9.67 21.97
N GLY A 217 -48.92 8.42 22.44
CA GLY A 217 -50.12 7.57 22.57
C GLY A 217 -50.46 6.76 21.32
N GLY A 218 -50.03 5.50 21.31
CA GLY A 218 -50.42 4.47 20.35
C GLY A 218 -49.80 3.14 20.80
N GLU A 219 -50.58 2.07 20.77
CA GLU A 219 -50.29 0.74 21.35
C GLU A 219 -48.87 0.23 21.10
N ALA A 220 -48.37 -0.55 22.07
CA ALA A 220 -47.03 -1.12 22.14
C ALA A 220 -46.62 -1.86 20.85
N VAL A 221 -45.96 -1.14 19.95
CA VAL A 221 -45.17 -1.74 18.87
C VAL A 221 -43.75 -1.93 19.38
N ALA A 222 -43.20 -3.11 19.09
CA ALA A 222 -41.91 -3.59 19.55
C ALA A 222 -40.83 -2.51 19.55
N ILE A 223 -40.14 -2.42 20.68
CA ILE A 223 -38.87 -1.71 20.88
C ILE A 223 -37.92 -2.06 19.73
N VAL A 224 -37.81 -1.18 18.73
CA VAL A 224 -36.61 -1.10 17.90
C VAL A 224 -35.56 -0.45 18.79
N THR A 225 -34.76 -1.28 19.45
CA THR A 225 -33.53 -0.83 20.08
C THR A 225 -32.75 -0.03 19.04
N PRO A 226 -32.37 1.24 19.28
CA PRO A 226 -31.50 1.93 18.34
C PRO A 226 -30.24 1.10 18.23
N THR A 227 -29.99 0.56 17.03
CA THR A 227 -28.72 -0.09 16.74
C THR A 227 -27.65 0.95 17.05
N PRO A 228 -26.78 0.73 18.06
CA PRO A 228 -25.66 1.63 18.27
C PRO A 228 -24.90 1.70 16.94
N ILE A 229 -24.65 2.92 16.46
CA ILE A 229 -23.74 3.14 15.33
C ILE A 229 -22.47 2.35 15.71
N PRO A 230 -22.06 1.33 14.93
CA PRO A 230 -20.95 0.49 15.33
C PRO A 230 -19.72 1.38 15.48
N SER A 231 -19.32 1.60 16.73
CA SER A 231 -18.09 2.26 17.09
C SER A 231 -16.94 1.34 16.70
N ARG A 232 -16.32 1.62 15.54
CA ARG A 232 -14.93 1.27 15.18
C ARG A 232 -14.47 -0.14 15.60
N LEU A 233 -15.16 -1.20 15.17
CA LEU A 233 -14.75 -2.55 15.60
C LEU A 233 -14.50 -3.60 14.51
N GLU A 234 -14.93 -3.46 13.25
CA GLU A 234 -14.78 -4.58 12.29
C GLU A 234 -14.51 -4.20 10.83
N GLU A 235 -14.16 -2.95 10.52
CA GLU A 235 -13.57 -2.66 9.21
C GLU A 235 -12.07 -2.92 9.32
N THR A 236 -11.60 -4.04 8.73
CA THR A 236 -10.16 -4.26 8.55
C THR A 236 -9.60 -3.07 7.80
N PRO A 237 -8.74 -2.24 8.42
CA PRO A 237 -8.26 -1.03 7.76
C PRO A 237 -7.47 -1.41 6.52
N GLY A 238 -7.98 -1.02 5.35
CA GLY A 238 -7.31 -1.26 4.07
C GLY A 238 -6.26 -0.20 3.71
N MET A 239 -6.09 0.83 4.55
CA MET A 239 -5.16 1.91 4.30
C MET A 239 -4.61 2.51 5.60
N VAL A 240 -3.43 3.12 5.50
CA VAL A 240 -2.78 3.90 6.55
C VAL A 240 -2.31 5.23 5.97
N ILE A 241 -2.39 6.29 6.76
CA ILE A 241 -1.84 7.60 6.41
C ILE A 241 -0.57 7.80 7.23
N LEU A 242 0.54 7.95 6.53
CA LEU A 242 1.87 8.10 7.12
C LEU A 242 2.38 9.53 6.89
N SER A 243 2.96 10.15 7.92
CA SER A 243 3.78 11.35 7.78
C SER A 243 5.25 10.98 7.62
N MET A 244 5.90 11.57 6.63
CA MET A 244 7.32 11.31 6.33
C MET A 244 7.97 12.54 5.68
N SER A 245 9.28 12.49 5.45
CA SER A 245 9.97 13.55 4.72
C SER A 245 9.49 13.62 3.26
N VAL A 246 9.67 14.78 2.62
CA VAL A 246 9.31 14.96 1.20
C VAL A 246 10.05 13.96 0.31
N GLN A 247 11.33 13.68 0.62
CA GLN A 247 12.13 12.74 -0.17
C GLN A 247 11.63 11.30 -0.03
N ASP A 248 11.25 10.89 1.17
CA ASP A 248 10.69 9.55 1.42
C ASP A 248 9.34 9.38 0.74
N ALA A 249 8.51 10.43 0.72
CA ALA A 249 7.23 10.41 0.01
C ALA A 249 7.41 10.23 -1.51
N LEU A 250 8.43 10.85 -2.11
CA LEU A 250 8.77 10.64 -3.53
C LEU A 250 9.27 9.21 -3.78
N ALA A 251 10.10 8.67 -2.88
CA ALA A 251 10.56 7.29 -2.97
C ALA A 251 9.39 6.30 -2.87
N LEU A 252 8.47 6.51 -1.92
CA LEU A 252 7.28 5.69 -1.76
C LEU A 252 6.37 5.77 -3.00
N LYS A 253 6.19 6.96 -3.57
CA LYS A 253 5.41 7.16 -4.79
C LYS A 253 6.00 6.39 -5.97
N TYR A 254 7.31 6.49 -6.18
CA TYR A 254 8.02 5.74 -7.23
C TYR A 254 7.90 4.22 -7.02
N ALA A 255 8.12 3.76 -5.79
CA ALA A 255 8.00 2.34 -5.44
C ALA A 255 6.61 1.78 -5.76
N ARG A 256 5.55 2.55 -5.45
CA ARG A 256 4.18 2.16 -5.80
C ARG A 256 3.92 2.11 -7.31
N GLU A 257 4.43 3.07 -8.07
CA GLU A 257 4.26 3.07 -9.53
C GLU A 257 5.00 1.90 -10.21
N ARG A 258 6.00 1.33 -9.53
CA ARG A 258 6.74 0.16 -9.98
C ARG A 258 6.27 -1.16 -9.36
N ASN A 259 5.14 -1.17 -8.64
CA ASN A 259 4.63 -2.35 -7.95
C ASN A 259 5.69 -3.05 -7.08
N VAL A 260 6.53 -2.27 -6.40
CA VAL A 260 7.51 -2.78 -5.44
C VAL A 260 6.77 -3.35 -4.23
N ASP A 261 7.21 -4.52 -3.76
CA ASP A 261 6.65 -5.12 -2.54
C ASP A 261 7.14 -4.32 -1.32
N ILE A 262 6.22 -3.81 -0.52
CA ILE A 262 6.51 -2.91 0.60
C ILE A 262 5.84 -3.46 1.86
N ASP A 263 6.64 -3.63 2.91
CA ASP A 263 6.18 -4.05 4.24
C ASP A 263 6.47 -2.95 5.26
N ILE A 264 5.47 -2.66 6.09
CA ILE A 264 5.57 -1.69 7.19
C ILE A 264 5.97 -2.43 8.47
N VAL A 265 7.00 -1.92 9.13
CA VAL A 265 7.54 -2.46 10.38
C VAL A 265 7.32 -1.46 11.51
N LEU A 266 6.70 -1.93 12.58
CA LEU A 266 6.53 -1.16 13.80
C LEU A 266 7.87 -0.95 14.50
N ARG A 267 8.13 0.31 14.87
CA ARG A 267 9.28 0.67 15.70
C ARG A 267 8.88 0.79 17.16
N SER A 268 9.82 0.51 18.06
CA SER A 268 9.64 0.79 19.49
C SER A 268 9.29 2.27 19.73
N PRO A 269 8.33 2.56 20.63
CA PRO A 269 7.94 3.94 20.92
C PRO A 269 9.14 4.73 21.47
N GLY A 270 9.39 5.91 20.89
CA GLY A 270 10.48 6.81 21.29
C GLY A 270 11.87 6.46 20.74
N ASP A 271 11.98 5.40 19.93
CA ASP A 271 13.25 5.05 19.29
C ASP A 271 13.48 5.89 18.02
N ALA A 272 14.33 6.90 18.15
CA ALA A 272 14.75 7.76 17.03
C ALA A 272 16.11 7.37 16.44
N THR A 273 16.58 6.13 16.67
CA THR A 273 17.82 5.68 16.04
C THR A 273 17.64 5.51 14.54
N VAL A 274 18.66 5.89 13.77
CA VAL A 274 18.68 5.66 12.32
C VAL A 274 19.51 4.42 12.07
N PHE A 275 18.90 3.41 11.46
CA PHE A 275 19.56 2.15 11.14
C PHE A 275 20.36 2.29 9.85
N VAL A 276 21.62 1.87 9.90
CA VAL A 276 22.44 1.64 8.71
C VAL A 276 22.36 0.16 8.38
N THR A 277 21.64 -0.19 7.32
CA THR A 277 21.45 -1.58 6.90
C THR A 277 22.20 -1.86 5.60
N THR A 278 22.63 -3.11 5.43
CA THR A 278 23.05 -3.63 4.13
C THR A 278 21.86 -4.27 3.45
N SER A 279 21.75 -4.13 2.13
CA SER A 279 20.75 -4.86 1.36
C SER A 279 20.97 -6.36 1.46
N VAL A 280 19.88 -7.14 1.35
CA VAL A 280 19.87 -8.60 1.40
C VAL A 280 19.31 -9.14 0.08
N ASN A 281 20.04 -10.09 -0.52
CA ASN A 281 19.63 -10.85 -1.70
C ASN A 281 19.90 -12.35 -1.50
N LEU A 282 19.43 -13.19 -2.43
CA LEU A 282 19.58 -14.65 -2.33
C LEU A 282 21.05 -15.08 -2.17
N LEU A 283 21.96 -14.47 -2.93
CA LEU A 283 23.38 -14.80 -2.85
C LEU A 283 23.96 -14.48 -1.47
N GLN A 284 23.61 -13.32 -0.90
CA GLN A 284 24.03 -12.95 0.45
C GLN A 284 23.45 -13.89 1.51
N MET A 285 22.20 -14.35 1.36
CA MET A 285 21.62 -15.33 2.27
C MET A 285 22.34 -16.69 2.21
N VAL A 286 22.77 -17.10 1.02
CA VAL A 286 23.57 -18.32 0.82
C VAL A 286 24.98 -18.15 1.40
N ASP A 287 25.67 -17.07 1.06
CA ASP A 287 27.06 -16.82 1.45
C ASP A 287 27.21 -16.64 2.97
N GLN A 288 26.20 -16.05 3.63
CA GLN A 288 26.16 -15.91 5.08
C GLN A 288 25.67 -17.18 5.81
N GLY A 289 25.38 -18.25 5.07
CA GLY A 289 24.96 -19.54 5.64
C GLY A 289 23.52 -19.56 6.17
N ALA A 290 22.69 -18.57 5.81
CA ALA A 290 21.28 -18.56 6.18
C ALA A 290 20.46 -19.59 5.37
N ILE A 291 20.94 -19.94 4.17
CA ILE A 291 20.37 -20.98 3.31
C ILE A 291 21.49 -21.93 2.89
N ILE A 292 21.32 -23.22 3.16
CA ILE A 292 22.20 -24.28 2.63
C ILE A 292 21.59 -24.73 1.30
N LEU A 293 22.32 -24.57 0.19
CA LEU A 293 21.89 -25.15 -1.07
C LEU A 293 21.98 -26.67 -0.96
N PRO A 294 20.89 -27.41 -1.23
CA PRO A 294 20.96 -28.86 -1.32
C PRO A 294 21.91 -29.25 -2.46
N GLU A 295 22.56 -30.41 -2.32
CA GLU A 295 23.33 -30.99 -3.42
C GLU A 295 22.38 -31.17 -4.63
N PRO A 296 22.84 -30.88 -5.86
CA PRO A 296 22.02 -31.08 -7.04
C PRO A 296 21.49 -32.51 -7.04
N ALA A 297 20.18 -32.65 -7.23
CA ALA A 297 19.55 -33.96 -7.21
C ALA A 297 20.29 -34.89 -8.18
N PRO A 298 20.57 -36.15 -7.79
CA PRO A 298 20.99 -37.15 -8.77
C PRO A 298 19.91 -37.23 -9.86
N GLU A 299 20.28 -37.69 -11.07
CA GLU A 299 19.44 -37.80 -12.28
C GLU A 299 18.13 -38.63 -12.11
N ILE A 300 17.84 -39.06 -10.89
CA ILE A 300 16.66 -39.81 -10.45
C ILE A 300 15.78 -38.87 -9.63
N ASP A 301 14.73 -38.36 -10.26
CA ASP A 301 13.67 -37.61 -9.59
C ASP A 301 12.43 -38.51 -9.42
N LEU A 302 11.89 -38.56 -8.19
CA LEU A 302 10.60 -39.16 -7.90
C LEU A 302 9.51 -38.11 -8.14
N PHE A 303 9.36 -37.66 -9.39
CA PHE A 303 8.16 -36.90 -9.73
C PHE A 303 6.97 -37.84 -9.57
N ASP A 304 6.12 -37.59 -8.57
CA ASP A 304 4.76 -38.10 -8.56
C ASP A 304 4.00 -37.29 -9.63
N PRO A 305 3.59 -37.88 -10.77
CA PRO A 305 2.66 -37.19 -11.63
C PRO A 305 1.33 -37.21 -10.90
N VAL A 306 0.96 -36.12 -10.23
CA VAL A 306 -0.45 -35.88 -9.91
C VAL A 306 -1.16 -35.69 -11.25
N ILE A 307 -1.51 -36.80 -11.89
CA ILE A 307 -2.54 -36.86 -12.91
C ILE A 307 -3.83 -36.71 -12.12
N GLU A 308 -4.35 -35.49 -12.04
CA GLU A 308 -5.75 -35.34 -11.64
C GLU A 308 -6.57 -36.23 -12.59
N PRO A 309 -7.38 -37.18 -12.09
CA PRO A 309 -8.26 -37.93 -12.96
C PRO A 309 -9.25 -36.92 -13.55
N THR A 310 -9.09 -36.62 -14.84
CA THR A 310 -10.08 -35.87 -15.61
C THR A 310 -11.42 -36.54 -15.38
N ARG A 311 -12.34 -35.82 -14.74
CA ARG A 311 -13.73 -36.24 -14.60
C ARG A 311 -14.25 -36.54 -16.00
N PRO A 312 -14.69 -37.77 -16.32
CA PRO A 312 -15.26 -38.03 -17.63
C PRO A 312 -16.49 -37.12 -17.78
N LEU A 313 -16.52 -36.37 -18.88
CA LEU A 313 -17.71 -35.66 -19.33
C LEU A 313 -18.87 -36.67 -19.36
N PRO A 314 -20.05 -36.35 -18.82
CA PRO A 314 -21.20 -37.22 -18.99
C PRO A 314 -21.44 -37.39 -20.49
N ASP A 315 -21.53 -38.65 -20.93
CA ASP A 315 -21.89 -38.92 -22.32
C ASP A 315 -23.20 -38.20 -22.61
N SER A 316 -23.17 -37.44 -23.70
CA SER A 316 -24.36 -36.98 -24.37
C SER A 316 -24.55 -37.89 -25.59
N GLY A 317 -25.27 -38.99 -25.43
CA GLY A 317 -26.02 -39.53 -26.57
C GLY A 317 -26.35 -41.00 -26.50
N GLY A 318 -27.65 -41.32 -26.42
CA GLY A 318 -28.12 -42.60 -26.91
C GLY A 318 -29.50 -43.00 -26.43
N GLY A 319 -30.54 -42.49 -27.08
CA GLY A 319 -31.91 -43.00 -26.93
C GLY A 319 -31.99 -44.50 -27.25
N GLY A 320 -32.59 -45.25 -26.33
CA GLY A 320 -32.90 -46.67 -26.47
C GLY A 320 -34.21 -46.99 -25.77
N GLY A 321 -35.32 -46.48 -26.29
CA GLY A 321 -36.67 -46.85 -25.87
C GLY A 321 -37.02 -48.25 -26.36
N GLY A 322 -36.77 -49.26 -25.52
CA GLY A 322 -37.24 -50.62 -25.71
C GLY A 322 -38.70 -50.76 -25.29
N LEU A 323 -39.59 -50.85 -26.27
CA LEU A 323 -40.95 -51.36 -26.11
C LEU A 323 -40.91 -52.88 -25.91
N GLY A 324 -41.58 -53.37 -24.87
CA GLY A 324 -41.78 -54.81 -24.64
C GLY A 324 -42.98 -55.02 -23.74
N GLY A 325 -44.17 -55.07 -24.34
CA GLY A 325 -45.37 -55.66 -23.76
C GLY A 325 -45.60 -57.05 -24.36
N GLY A 326 -46.04 -58.00 -23.55
CA GLY A 326 -46.36 -59.38 -23.92
C GLY A 326 -45.76 -60.39 -22.97
#